data_AF-A0A1V2ATJ2-F1
#
_entry.id   AF-A0A1V2ATJ2-F1
#
_cell.length_a   1.000
_cell.length_b   1.000
_cell.length_c   1.000
_cell.angle_alpha   90.00
_cell.angle_beta   90.00
_cell.angle_gamma   90.00
#
_symmetry.space_group_name_H-M   'P 1'
#
loop_
_entity.id
_entity.type
_entity.pdbx_description
1 polymer ?
#
loop_
_entity_poly.entity_id
_entity_poly.type
_entity_poly.pdbx_seq_one_letter_code
_entity_poly.pdbx_strand_id
1 'polypeptide(L)'
;GTYTYTPATNYNGADSFTVTVSDGTSTATITVNITVHSVNDAPVGGTFTEETNEDVALTSQVTGTDVDGDVLTYTKATDPAHGTVVVNSDGTYTYTPATNYNGADSFTVTVSDGTST
;
A
#
# COMPACT_ATOMS: atom_id res chain seq x y z
N GLY A 1 -35.63 -12.38 13.57
CA GLY A 1 -34.92 -12.72 12.33
C GLY A 1 -33.43 -12.56 12.56
N THR A 2 -32.61 -13.31 11.85
CA THR A 2 -31.15 -13.13 11.80
C THR A 2 -30.79 -12.40 10.52
N TYR A 3 -29.86 -11.46 10.57
CA TYR A 3 -29.30 -10.81 9.39
C TYR A 3 -27.78 -10.97 9.40
N THR A 4 -27.20 -10.96 8.20
CA THR A 4 -25.75 -10.88 8.00
C THR A 4 -25.47 -9.56 7.30
N TYR A 5 -24.55 -8.79 7.84
CA TYR A 5 -24.02 -7.58 7.21
C TYR A 5 -22.56 -7.85 6.83
N THR A 6 -22.24 -7.59 5.57
CA THR A 6 -20.87 -7.66 5.06
C THR A 6 -20.54 -6.28 4.50
N PRO A 7 -19.65 -5.49 5.13
CA PRO A 7 -19.23 -4.22 4.58
C PRO A 7 -18.49 -4.44 3.26
N ALA A 8 -18.46 -3.41 2.40
CA ALA A 8 -17.60 -3.43 1.23
C ALA A 8 -16.12 -3.55 1.65
N THR A 9 -15.31 -4.21 0.83
CA THR A 9 -13.86 -4.28 1.05
C THR A 9 -13.29 -2.87 1.25
N ASN A 10 -12.48 -2.68 2.29
CA ASN A 10 -11.81 -1.43 2.66
C ASN A 10 -12.76 -0.27 3.00
N TYR A 11 -14.03 -0.58 3.31
CA TYR A 11 -14.94 0.41 3.86
C TYR A 11 -14.80 0.49 5.38
N ASN A 12 -14.61 1.70 5.87
CA ASN A 12 -14.73 2.07 7.28
C ASN A 12 -15.64 3.29 7.40
N GLY A 13 -16.51 3.30 8.42
CA GLY A 13 -17.49 4.36 8.58
C GLY A 13 -18.81 3.92 9.19
N ALA A 14 -19.75 4.86 9.21
CA ALA A 14 -21.11 4.62 9.70
C ALA A 14 -22.01 4.15 8.55
N ASP A 15 -22.73 3.06 8.77
CA ASP A 15 -23.72 2.52 7.85
C ASP A 15 -25.02 2.22 8.60
N SER A 16 -26.13 2.10 7.88
CA SER A 16 -27.41 1.76 8.49
C SER A 16 -28.36 1.11 7.50
N PHE A 17 -29.23 0.27 8.03
CA PHE A 17 -30.38 -0.24 7.28
C PHE A 17 -31.63 -0.25 8.15
N THR A 18 -32.79 -0.27 7.51
CA THR A 18 -34.07 -0.30 8.20
C THR A 18 -34.81 -1.61 7.95
N VAL A 19 -35.44 -2.16 8.99
CA VAL A 19 -36.34 -3.31 8.92
C VAL A 19 -37.75 -2.84 9.20
N THR A 20 -38.65 -3.03 8.25
CA THR A 20 -40.09 -2.77 8.45
C THR A 20 -40.79 -4.06 8.84
N VAL A 21 -41.46 -4.06 10.00
CA VAL A 21 -42.34 -5.15 10.44
C VAL A 21 -43.80 -4.72 10.28
N SER A 22 -44.66 -5.65 9.89
CA SER A 22 -46.09 -5.41 9.68
C SER A 22 -46.91 -6.53 10.33
N ASP A 23 -48.05 -6.17 10.91
CA ASP A 23 -49.07 -7.13 11.36
C ASP A 23 -50.22 -7.30 10.36
N GLY A 24 -50.08 -6.72 9.15
CA GLY A 24 -51.12 -6.70 8.12
C GLY A 24 -52.07 -5.49 8.21
N THR A 25 -51.98 -4.68 9.27
CA THR A 25 -52.81 -3.48 9.47
C THR A 25 -51.95 -2.23 9.73
N SER A 26 -50.86 -2.38 10.48
CA SER A 26 -49.91 -1.32 10.83
C SER A 26 -48.47 -1.77 10.56
N THR A 27 -47.55 -0.81 10.47
CA THR A 27 -46.13 -1.09 10.33
C THR A 27 -45.29 -0.36 11.39
N ALA A 28 -44.16 -0.95 11.75
CA ALA A 28 -43.13 -0.31 12.56
C ALA A 28 -41.76 -0.46 11.87
N THR A 29 -40.95 0.59 11.93
CA THR A 29 -39.61 0.62 11.34
C THR A 29 -38.57 0.55 12.43
N ILE A 30 -37.62 -0.38 12.31
CA ILE A 30 -36.46 -0.52 13.19
C ILE A 30 -35.24 -0.08 12.38
N THR A 31 -34.48 0.87 12.90
CA THR A 31 -33.18 1.26 12.31
C THR A 31 -32.07 0.50 13.00
N VAL A 32 -31.21 -0.15 12.22
CA VAL A 32 -29.98 -0.79 12.69
C VAL A 32 -28.82 0.09 12.26
N ASN A 33 -28.11 0.65 13.24
CA ASN A 33 -26.90 1.42 13.00
C ASN A 33 -25.68 0.50 13.10
N ILE A 34 -24.73 0.68 12.20
CA ILE A 34 -23.50 -0.11 12.11
C ILE A 34 -22.33 0.86 12.09
N THR A 35 -21.28 0.50 12.82
CA THR A 35 -19.99 1.20 12.76
C THR A 35 -18.94 0.19 12.33
N VAL A 36 -18.30 0.47 11.20
CA VAL A 36 -17.20 -0.32 10.68
C VAL A 36 -15.91 0.40 11.04
N HIS A 37 -15.08 -0.25 11.87
CA HIS A 37 -13.77 0.28 12.24
C HIS A 37 -12.76 0.03 11.11
N SER A 38 -11.85 0.98 10.90
CA SER A 38 -10.71 0.77 10.02
C SER A 38 -9.77 -0.28 10.60
N VAL A 39 -9.11 -1.02 9.72
CA VAL A 39 -8.03 -1.96 10.01
C VAL A 39 -6.92 -1.61 9.04
N ASN A 40 -5.70 -1.45 9.54
CA ASN A 40 -4.56 -1.08 8.72
C ASN A 40 -4.29 -2.13 7.64
N ASP A 41 -4.24 -1.71 6.39
CA ASP A 41 -3.81 -2.47 5.24
C ASP A 41 -2.31 -2.24 5.00
N ALA A 42 -1.55 -3.30 4.74
CA ALA A 42 -0.12 -3.15 4.49
C ALA A 42 0.15 -2.47 3.13
N PRO A 43 1.23 -1.67 3.00
CA PRO A 43 1.57 -1.04 1.75
C PRO A 43 2.01 -2.05 0.70
N VAL A 44 1.71 -1.75 -0.56
CA VAL A 44 2.06 -2.57 -1.72
C VAL A 44 3.09 -1.84 -2.58
N GLY A 45 4.24 -2.50 -2.79
CA GLY A 45 5.29 -2.05 -3.72
C GLY A 45 5.18 -2.70 -5.10
N GLY A 46 6.03 -2.27 -6.03
CA GLY A 46 6.12 -2.82 -7.38
C GLY A 46 7.56 -3.13 -7.82
N THR A 47 7.70 -3.67 -9.03
CA THR A 47 8.99 -3.85 -9.70
C THR A 47 9.24 -2.70 -10.65
N PHE A 48 10.44 -2.12 -10.58
CA PHE A 48 10.89 -1.03 -11.43
C PHE A 48 12.08 -1.52 -12.26
N THR A 49 12.08 -1.21 -13.55
CA THR A 49 13.15 -1.55 -14.49
C THR A 49 13.64 -0.27 -15.14
N GLU A 50 14.95 -0.06 -15.10
CA GLU A 50 15.61 1.14 -15.60
C GLU A 50 16.88 0.74 -16.36
N GLU A 51 17.38 1.65 -17.19
CA GLU A 51 18.63 1.47 -17.94
C GLU A 51 19.53 2.69 -17.73
N THR A 52 20.84 2.47 -17.70
CA THR A 52 21.87 3.51 -17.69
C THR A 52 23.08 3.01 -18.47
N ASN A 53 23.92 3.94 -18.94
CA ASN A 53 25.20 3.58 -19.54
C ASN A 53 26.17 3.09 -18.45
N GLU A 54 27.17 2.29 -18.85
CA GLU A 54 28.29 1.97 -17.96
C GLU A 54 28.92 3.25 -17.39
N ASP A 55 29.38 3.18 -16.14
CA ASP A 55 30.01 4.30 -15.42
C ASP A 55 29.15 5.55 -15.22
N VAL A 56 27.85 5.50 -15.57
CA VAL A 56 26.90 6.59 -15.38
C VAL A 56 25.93 6.25 -14.25
N ALA A 57 25.96 7.06 -13.20
CA ALA A 57 25.00 6.95 -12.11
C ALA A 57 23.57 7.24 -12.58
N LEU A 58 22.62 6.44 -12.11
CA LEU A 58 21.19 6.57 -12.35
C LEU A 58 20.52 7.11 -11.08
N THR A 59 19.76 8.20 -11.22
CA THR A 59 18.86 8.68 -10.18
C THR A 59 17.42 8.52 -10.65
N SER A 60 16.61 7.82 -9.87
CA SER A 60 15.17 7.62 -10.13
C SER A 60 14.42 7.50 -8.80
N GLN A 61 13.15 7.09 -8.84
CA GLN A 61 12.28 6.95 -7.67
C GLN A 61 11.42 5.70 -7.78
N VAL A 62 11.31 4.96 -6.68
CA VAL A 62 10.30 3.90 -6.52
C VAL A 62 9.07 4.46 -5.81
N THR A 63 7.91 3.90 -6.11
CA THR A 63 6.63 4.26 -5.48
C THR A 63 5.89 3.01 -5.01
N GLY A 64 4.97 3.22 -4.07
CA GLY A 64 4.08 2.19 -3.53
C GLY A 64 2.70 2.80 -3.31
N THR A 65 1.73 1.95 -3.00
CA THR A 65 0.36 2.37 -2.71
C THR A 65 -0.09 1.77 -1.39
N ASP A 66 -0.93 2.53 -0.72
CA ASP A 66 -1.57 2.12 0.52
C ASP A 66 -3.06 2.38 0.43
N VAL A 67 -3.87 1.44 0.90
CA VAL A 67 -5.33 1.51 0.80
C VAL A 67 -5.90 2.53 1.77
N ASP A 68 -5.32 2.64 2.96
CA ASP A 68 -5.71 3.60 3.98
C ASP A 68 -5.24 5.02 3.63
N GLY A 69 -4.32 5.13 2.66
CA GLY A 69 -3.77 6.39 2.18
C GLY A 69 -2.64 6.91 3.07
N ASP A 70 -2.01 6.01 3.83
CA ASP A 70 -0.91 6.36 4.71
C ASP A 70 0.32 6.85 3.94
N VAL A 71 1.09 7.72 4.61
CA VAL A 71 2.33 8.25 4.04
C VAL A 71 3.39 7.16 4.08
N LEU A 72 3.92 6.83 2.90
CA LEU A 72 4.90 5.76 2.76
C LEU A 72 6.33 6.25 2.91
N THR A 73 7.14 5.41 3.54
CA THR A 73 8.58 5.58 3.71
C THR A 73 9.34 4.40 3.10
N TYR A 74 10.53 4.70 2.59
CA TYR A 74 11.33 3.74 1.83
C TYR A 74 12.73 3.57 2.41
N THR A 75 13.21 2.33 2.43
CA THR A 75 14.57 2.02 2.89
C THR A 75 15.19 0.95 2.03
N LYS A 76 16.50 1.07 1.76
CA LYS A 76 17.26 0.01 1.08
C LYS A 76 17.19 -1.30 1.87
N ALA A 77 16.80 -2.38 1.20
CA ALA A 77 16.70 -3.70 1.80
C ALA A 77 17.90 -4.60 1.42
N THR A 78 18.32 -4.55 0.15
CA THR A 78 19.54 -5.25 -0.30
C THR A 78 20.42 -4.32 -1.10
N ASP A 79 21.71 -4.64 -1.16
CA ASP A 79 22.64 -4.00 -2.09
C ASP A 79 22.61 -4.69 -3.46
N PRO A 80 22.94 -3.96 -4.53
CA PRO A 80 23.25 -4.53 -5.83
C PRO A 80 24.58 -5.30 -5.81
N ALA A 81 24.76 -6.24 -6.73
CA ALA A 81 25.96 -7.08 -6.81
C ALA A 81 27.12 -6.42 -7.55
N HIS A 82 26.82 -5.48 -8.45
CA HIS A 82 27.79 -4.85 -9.38
C HIS A 82 27.67 -3.32 -9.38
N GLY A 83 27.48 -2.75 -8.20
CA GLY A 83 27.43 -1.31 -8.00
C GLY A 83 27.17 -0.95 -6.55
N THR A 84 26.69 0.27 -6.32
CA THR A 84 26.19 0.73 -5.02
C THR A 84 24.88 1.44 -5.20
N VAL A 85 24.04 1.43 -4.17
CA VAL A 85 22.80 2.20 -4.17
C VAL A 85 22.59 2.91 -2.83
N VAL A 86 22.14 4.16 -2.93
CA VAL A 86 21.64 4.97 -1.82
C VAL A 86 20.15 5.19 -2.07
N VAL A 87 19.32 4.86 -1.09
CA VAL A 87 17.85 5.03 -1.12
C VAL A 87 17.47 6.01 -0.02
N ASN A 88 16.68 7.02 -0.36
CA ASN A 88 16.15 8.01 0.57
C ASN A 88 14.74 7.61 1.02
N SER A 89 14.28 8.21 2.13
CA SER A 89 12.99 7.89 2.75
C SER A 89 11.78 8.23 1.89
N ASP A 90 11.92 9.08 0.87
CA ASP A 90 10.89 9.44 -0.10
C ASP A 90 10.85 8.51 -1.33
N GLY A 91 11.66 7.44 -1.32
CA GLY A 91 11.74 6.47 -2.42
C GLY A 91 12.67 6.89 -3.55
N THR A 92 13.25 8.10 -3.52
CA THR A 92 14.30 8.47 -4.46
C THR A 92 15.55 7.66 -4.19
N TYR A 93 16.27 7.29 -5.23
CA TYR A 93 17.51 6.54 -5.10
C TYR A 93 18.54 6.96 -6.14
N THR A 94 19.81 6.73 -5.83
CA THR A 94 20.92 6.84 -6.78
C THR A 94 21.66 5.51 -6.81
N TYR A 95 21.65 4.86 -7.96
CA TYR A 95 22.46 3.68 -8.27
C TYR A 95 23.71 4.09 -9.04
N THR A 96 24.87 3.60 -8.63
CA THR A 96 26.16 3.82 -9.30
C THR A 96 26.75 2.46 -9.68
N PRO A 97 26.84 2.12 -10.99
CA PRO A 97 27.49 0.89 -11.45
C PRO A 97 28.95 0.80 -10.98
N ALA A 98 29.45 -0.42 -10.81
CA ALA A 98 30.87 -0.65 -10.66
C ALA A 98 31.61 -0.26 -11.96
N THR A 99 32.86 0.20 -11.82
CA THR A 99 33.62 0.73 -12.95
C THR A 99 33.81 -0.30 -14.08
N ASN A 100 33.50 0.10 -15.32
CA ASN A 100 33.45 -0.72 -16.54
C ASN A 100 32.49 -1.92 -16.49
N TYR A 101 31.54 -1.96 -15.54
CA TYR A 101 30.58 -3.05 -15.47
C TYR A 101 29.48 -2.88 -16.52
N ASN A 102 29.20 -3.99 -17.23
CA ASN A 102 28.13 -4.11 -18.19
C ASN A 102 27.34 -5.38 -17.88
N GLY A 103 26.03 -5.25 -17.64
CA GLY A 103 25.18 -6.39 -17.31
C GLY A 103 23.97 -5.99 -16.47
N ALA A 104 23.12 -6.97 -16.18
CA ALA A 104 21.98 -6.78 -15.30
C ALA A 104 22.42 -6.79 -13.83
N ASP A 105 21.84 -5.88 -13.05
CA ASP A 105 22.01 -5.80 -11.60
C ASP A 105 20.67 -5.52 -10.94
N SER A 106 20.56 -5.72 -9.63
CA SER A 106 19.31 -5.48 -8.90
C SER A 106 19.52 -5.25 -7.42
N PHE A 107 18.64 -4.46 -6.83
CA PHE A 107 18.54 -4.25 -5.39
C PHE A 107 17.05 -4.21 -5.01
N THR A 108 16.76 -4.39 -3.74
CA THR A 108 15.38 -4.32 -3.22
C THR A 108 15.23 -3.15 -2.25
N VAL A 109 14.00 -2.62 -2.20
CA VAL A 109 13.59 -1.53 -1.30
C VAL A 109 12.42 -2.02 -0.47
N THR A 110 12.48 -1.78 0.83
CA THR A 110 11.32 -1.97 1.73
C THR A 110 10.49 -0.70 1.71
N VAL A 111 9.17 -0.86 1.59
CA VAL A 111 8.17 0.19 1.78
C VAL A 111 7.44 -0.05 3.10
N SER A 112 7.19 1.02 3.86
CA SER A 112 6.48 0.97 5.14
C SER A 112 5.55 2.17 5.27
N ASP A 113 4.36 1.92 5.80
CA ASP A 113 3.34 2.88 6.23
C ASP A 113 3.61 3.45 7.64
N GLY A 114 4.72 3.05 8.28
CA GLY A 114 5.06 3.44 9.65
C GLY A 114 4.33 2.65 10.74
N THR A 115 3.52 1.66 10.38
CA THR A 115 2.90 0.73 11.32
C THR A 115 3.52 -0.67 11.18
N SER A 116 3.44 -1.47 12.23
CA SER A 116 3.75 -2.90 12.16
C SER A 116 2.42 -3.63 12.19
N THR A 117 2.15 -4.43 11.17
CA THR A 117 0.97 -5.29 11.07
C THR A 117 0.93 -6.37 12.15
#